data_AF-A0A2W4RIE2-F1
#
_entry.id   AF-A0A2W4RIE2-F1
#
_cell.length_a   1.000
_cell.length_b   1.000
_cell.length_c   1.000
_cell.angle_alpha   90.00
_cell.angle_beta   90.00
_cell.angle_gamma   90.00
#
_symmetry.space_group_name_H-M   'P 1'
#
loop_
_entity.id
_entity.type
_entity.pdbx_description
1 polymer ?
#
loop_
_entity_poly.entity_id
_entity_poly.type
_entity_poly.pdbx_seq_one_letter_code
_entity_poly.pdbx_strand_id
1 'polypeptide(L)'
;MAYSLPRDVFTLLEEAFNQDKGKAEIFAKAIEDSIKAIEVKAEERIVDKKEAIKSELYNELRAELATKEFVRAEINELRSDIKQNALLLKFLLGIAVFGLTLFNPAFVRLVELLIKYSVFNIK
;
A
#
# COMPACT_ATOMS: atom_id res chain seq x y z
N MET A 1 -10.12 55.63 -13.59
CA MET A 1 -9.41 54.36 -13.31
C MET A 1 -10.31 53.53 -12.41
N ALA A 2 -10.57 52.27 -12.74
CA ALA A 2 -11.42 51.40 -11.93
C ALA A 2 -10.53 50.67 -10.93
N TYR A 3 -10.61 51.06 -9.67
CA TYR A 3 -9.93 50.37 -8.56
C TYR A 3 -10.70 49.08 -8.25
N SER A 4 -9.96 48.01 -7.93
CA SER A 4 -10.49 46.71 -7.47
C SER A 4 -10.89 46.72 -6.00
N LEU A 5 -10.39 47.71 -5.26
CA LEU A 5 -10.74 47.97 -3.87
C LEU A 5 -12.24 48.34 -3.74
N PRO A 6 -13.01 47.68 -2.86
CA PRO A 6 -14.41 48.01 -2.63
C PRO A 6 -14.62 49.49 -2.29
N ARG A 7 -15.72 50.07 -2.80
CA ARG A 7 -15.95 51.53 -2.75
C ARG A 7 -16.10 52.04 -1.32
N ASP A 8 -16.73 51.27 -0.45
CA ASP A 8 -16.84 51.48 0.99
C ASP A 8 -15.47 51.60 1.65
N VAL A 9 -14.53 50.70 1.34
CA VAL A 9 -13.17 50.73 1.89
C VAL A 9 -12.39 51.94 1.39
N PHE A 10 -12.54 52.31 0.12
CA PHE A 10 -11.93 53.54 -0.41
C PHE A 10 -12.49 54.80 0.26
N THR A 11 -13.79 54.82 0.56
CA THR A 11 -14.44 55.94 1.25
C THR A 11 -13.89 56.11 2.67
N LEU A 12 -13.65 54.99 3.38
CA LEU A 12 -12.98 55.01 4.68
C LEU A 12 -11.54 55.56 4.61
N LEU A 13 -10.81 55.27 3.52
CA LEU A 13 -9.49 55.84 3.28
C LEU A 13 -9.58 57.36 3.06
N GLU A 14 -10.52 57.83 2.25
CA GLU A 14 -10.77 59.27 2.07
C GLU A 14 -11.06 59.95 3.41
N GLU A 15 -11.93 59.37 4.25
CA GLU A 15 -12.24 59.88 5.59
C GLU A 15 -11.00 59.91 6.51
N ALA A 16 -10.21 58.82 6.54
CA ALA A 16 -9.00 58.72 7.34
C ALA A 16 -7.91 59.73 6.94
N PHE A 17 -7.92 60.17 5.67
CA PHE A 17 -7.00 61.19 5.15
C PHE A 17 -7.61 62.59 5.10
N ASN A 18 -8.64 62.90 5.90
CA ASN A 18 -9.31 64.22 5.93
C ASN A 18 -9.86 64.64 4.55
N GLN A 19 -10.47 63.71 3.83
CA GLN A 19 -10.98 63.87 2.46
C GLN A 19 -9.90 64.19 1.39
N ASP A 20 -8.63 63.92 1.70
CA ASP A 20 -7.53 63.99 0.73
C ASP A 20 -7.55 62.78 -0.20
N LYS A 21 -8.22 62.94 -1.34
CA LYS A 21 -8.33 61.91 -2.38
C LYS A 21 -6.98 61.44 -2.90
N GLY A 22 -5.98 62.32 -3.00
CA GLY A 22 -4.66 61.97 -3.54
C GLY A 22 -3.94 60.99 -2.63
N LYS A 23 -3.98 61.21 -1.31
CA LYS A 23 -3.42 60.26 -0.33
C LYS A 23 -4.19 58.95 -0.29
N ALA A 24 -5.52 59.00 -0.39
CA ALA A 24 -6.36 57.82 -0.44
C ALA A 24 -6.05 56.95 -1.68
N GLU A 25 -5.82 57.55 -2.84
CA GLU A 25 -5.43 56.83 -4.07
C GLU A 25 -4.05 56.18 -3.96
N ILE A 26 -3.05 56.91 -3.43
CA ILE A 26 -1.70 56.35 -3.23
C ILE A 26 -1.75 55.13 -2.30
N PHE A 27 -2.52 55.24 -1.21
CA PHE A 27 -2.64 54.16 -0.23
C PHE A 27 -3.44 52.98 -0.77
N ALA A 28 -4.55 53.24 -1.48
CA ALA A 28 -5.34 52.21 -2.15
C ALA A 28 -4.49 51.41 -3.15
N LYS A 29 -3.66 52.11 -3.94
CA LYS A 29 -2.73 51.47 -4.86
C LYS A 29 -1.70 50.59 -4.15
N ALA A 30 -1.11 51.09 -3.05
CA ALA A 30 -0.16 50.31 -2.26
C ALA A 30 -0.80 49.05 -1.64
N ILE A 31 -2.07 49.12 -1.22
CA ILE A 31 -2.83 47.97 -0.74
C ILE A 31 -3.08 46.98 -1.88
N GLU A 32 -3.53 47.44 -3.06
CA GLU A 32 -3.76 46.56 -4.21
C GLU A 32 -2.48 45.84 -4.65
N ASP A 33 -1.37 46.57 -4.72
CA ASP A 33 -0.07 45.99 -5.09
C ASP A 33 0.38 44.94 -4.04
N SER A 34 0.12 45.21 -2.76
CA SER A 34 0.41 44.26 -1.68
C SER A 34 -0.47 43.01 -1.74
N ILE A 35 -1.78 43.17 -2.00
CA ILE A 35 -2.72 42.05 -2.14
C ILE A 35 -2.32 41.18 -3.32
N LYS A 36 -2.03 41.77 -4.48
CA LYS A 36 -1.55 41.03 -5.66
C LYS A 36 -0.27 40.24 -5.37
N ALA A 37 0.69 40.85 -4.68
CA ALA A 37 1.91 40.17 -4.29
C ALA A 37 1.66 39.00 -3.33
N ILE A 38 0.69 39.14 -2.42
CA ILE A 38 0.26 38.07 -1.51
C ILE A 38 -0.43 36.94 -2.29
N GLU A 39 -1.33 37.26 -3.22
CA GLU A 39 -2.04 36.28 -4.05
C GLU A 39 -1.06 35.45 -4.89
N VAL A 40 -0.15 36.10 -5.61
CA VAL A 40 0.88 35.42 -6.42
C VAL A 40 1.70 34.47 -5.55
N LYS A 41 2.17 34.95 -4.39
CA LYS A 41 2.97 34.13 -3.48
C LYS A 41 2.18 33.00 -2.82
N ALA A 42 0.87 33.20 -2.59
CA ALA A 42 -0.01 32.17 -2.09
C ALA A 42 -0.23 31.07 -3.14
N GLU A 43 -0.45 31.46 -4.40
CA GLU A 43 -0.59 30.56 -5.55
C GLU A 43 0.68 29.71 -5.73
N GLU A 44 1.86 30.34 -5.75
CA GLU A 44 3.17 29.65 -5.80
C GLU A 44 3.30 28.63 -4.68
N ARG A 45 3.03 29.03 -3.43
CA ARG A 45 3.08 28.12 -2.27
C ARG A 45 2.10 26.95 -2.38
N ILE A 46 0.92 27.19 -2.95
CA ILE A 46 -0.07 26.13 -3.15
C ILE A 46 0.43 25.13 -4.18
N VAL A 47 0.99 25.60 -5.29
CA VAL A 47 1.59 24.74 -6.33
C VAL A 47 2.73 23.92 -5.76
N ASP A 48 3.68 24.56 -5.07
CA ASP A 48 4.83 23.89 -4.47
C ASP A 48 4.41 22.81 -3.45
N LYS A 49 3.49 23.15 -2.54
CA LYS A 49 2.97 22.19 -1.55
C LYS A 49 2.24 21.03 -2.21
N LYS A 50 1.45 21.30 -3.25
CA LYS A 50 0.75 20.26 -3.99
C LYS A 50 1.72 19.28 -4.63
N GLU A 51 2.82 19.78 -5.21
CA GLU A 51 3.85 18.94 -5.82
C GLU A 51 4.62 18.13 -4.77
N ALA A 52 4.98 18.74 -3.65
CA ALA A 52 5.61 18.05 -2.52
C ALA A 52 4.73 16.91 -1.98
N ILE A 53 3.45 17.17 -1.69
CA ILE A 53 2.50 16.17 -1.18
C ILE A 53 2.32 15.03 -2.20
N LYS A 54 2.26 15.34 -3.50
CA LYS A 54 2.13 14.31 -4.54
C LYS A 54 3.36 13.38 -4.57
N SER A 55 4.55 13.94 -4.40
CA SER A 55 5.81 13.18 -4.32
C SER A 55 5.86 12.31 -3.06
N GLU A 56 5.52 12.87 -1.89
CA GLU A 56 5.44 12.15 -0.63
C GLU A 56 4.48 10.96 -0.71
N LEU A 57 3.24 11.19 -1.18
CA LEU A 57 2.24 10.14 -1.38
C LEU A 57 2.71 9.05 -2.35
N TYR A 58 3.37 9.44 -3.45
CA TYR A 58 3.90 8.46 -4.40
C TYR A 58 4.96 7.57 -3.75
N ASN A 59 5.87 8.16 -2.96
CA ASN A 59 6.92 7.43 -2.29
C ASN A 59 6.38 6.51 -1.18
N GLU A 60 5.44 7.01 -0.37
CA GLU A 60 4.78 6.21 0.67
C GLU A 60 4.02 5.02 0.06
N LEU A 61 3.23 5.26 -1.00
CA LEU A 61 2.48 4.20 -1.67
C LEU A 61 3.43 3.16 -2.29
N ARG A 62 4.53 3.60 -2.90
CA ARG A 62 5.54 2.70 -3.46
C ARG A 62 6.19 1.85 -2.37
N ALA A 63 6.52 2.46 -1.23
CA ALA A 63 7.09 1.74 -0.09
C ALA A 63 6.08 0.70 0.44
N GLU A 64 4.83 1.08 0.68
CA GLU A 64 3.80 0.16 1.19
C GLU A 64 3.54 -1.02 0.24
N LEU A 65 3.47 -0.76 -1.07
CA LEU A 65 3.29 -1.80 -2.09
C LEU A 65 4.49 -2.75 -2.14
N ALA A 66 5.72 -2.25 -2.06
CA ALA A 66 6.91 -3.09 -2.00
C ALA A 66 6.88 -4.03 -0.78
N THR A 67 6.46 -3.51 0.38
CA THR A 67 6.31 -4.32 1.60
C THR A 67 5.21 -5.37 1.45
N LYS A 68 4.07 -5.04 0.81
CA LYS A 68 2.99 -6.01 0.57
C LYS A 68 3.38 -7.12 -0.40
N GLU A 69 4.09 -6.80 -1.48
CA GLU A 69 4.59 -7.79 -2.44
C GLU A 69 5.64 -8.70 -1.79
N PHE A 70 6.54 -8.15 -0.97
CA PHE A 70 7.49 -8.94 -0.18
C PHE A 70 6.78 -9.91 0.78
N VAL A 71 5.83 -9.41 1.58
CA VAL A 71 5.04 -10.24 2.51
C VAL A 71 4.26 -11.32 1.76
N ARG A 72 3.71 -11.01 0.58
CA ARG A 72 3.01 -11.99 -0.27
C ARG A 72 3.96 -13.07 -0.78
N ALA A 73 5.16 -12.71 -1.21
CA ALA A 73 6.17 -13.66 -1.64
C ALA A 73 6.57 -14.62 -0.50
N GLU A 74 6.84 -14.08 0.69
CA GLU A 74 7.21 -14.85 1.87
C GLU A 74 6.07 -15.80 2.31
N ILE A 75 4.81 -15.35 2.28
CA ILE A 75 3.64 -16.22 2.54
C ILE A 75 3.55 -17.37 1.52
N ASN A 76 3.82 -17.10 0.25
CA ASN A 76 3.75 -18.11 -0.79
C ASN A 76 4.86 -19.16 -0.63
N GLU A 77 6.08 -18.73 -0.29
CA GLU A 77 7.20 -19.60 0.03
C GLU A 77 6.88 -20.49 1.24
N LEU A 78 6.42 -19.90 2.35
CA LEU A 78 5.99 -20.65 3.53
C LEU A 78 4.87 -21.66 3.22
N ARG A 79 3.90 -21.30 2.37
CA ARG A 79 2.85 -22.24 1.92
C ARG A 79 3.42 -23.39 1.09
N SER A 80 4.45 -23.15 0.29
CA SER A 80 5.14 -24.18 -0.48
C SER A 80 5.85 -25.15 0.46
N ASP A 81 6.60 -24.64 1.43
CA ASP A 81 7.34 -25.44 2.41
C ASP A 81 6.40 -26.30 3.26
N ILE A 82 5.28 -25.72 3.73
CA ILE A 82 4.25 -26.47 4.46
C ILE A 82 3.69 -27.62 3.61
N LYS A 83 3.43 -27.39 2.31
CA LYS A 83 2.94 -28.45 1.41
C LYS A 83 3.97 -29.55 1.22
N GLN A 84 5.24 -29.21 1.04
CA GLN A 84 6.32 -30.19 0.93
C GLN A 84 6.46 -31.01 2.21
N ASN A 85 6.48 -30.36 3.37
CA ASN A 85 6.56 -31.03 4.66
C ASN A 85 5.35 -31.93 4.92
N ALA A 86 4.14 -31.49 4.55
CA ALA A 86 2.94 -32.33 4.66
C ALA A 86 3.02 -33.57 3.77
N LEU A 87 3.59 -33.44 2.56
CA LEU A 87 3.82 -34.57 1.66
C LEU A 87 4.85 -35.55 2.25
N LEU A 88 5.98 -35.05 2.75
CA LEU A 88 6.99 -35.87 3.42
C LEU A 88 6.41 -36.62 4.62
N LEU A 89 5.60 -35.94 5.44
CA LEU A 89 4.93 -36.56 6.58
C LEU A 89 3.99 -37.68 6.15
N LYS A 90 3.22 -37.50 5.07
CA LYS A 90 2.36 -38.56 4.51
C LYS A 90 3.18 -39.77 4.07
N PHE A 91 4.33 -39.57 3.43
CA PHE A 91 5.21 -40.67 3.05
C PHE A 91 5.77 -41.41 4.27
N LEU A 92 6.26 -40.68 5.27
CA LEU A 92 6.78 -41.27 6.50
C LEU A 92 5.71 -42.07 7.25
N LEU A 93 4.50 -41.52 7.37
CA LEU A 93 3.37 -42.24 7.96
C LEU A 93 3.01 -43.49 7.16
N GLY A 94 3.02 -43.41 5.83
CA GLY A 94 2.78 -44.55 4.96
C GLY A 94 3.80 -45.67 5.18
N ILE A 95 5.09 -45.33 5.24
CA ILE A 95 6.17 -46.29 5.52
C ILE A 95 6.03 -46.88 6.93
N ALA A 96 5.71 -46.06 7.92
CA ALA A 96 5.53 -46.51 9.30
C ALA A 96 4.37 -47.51 9.42
N VAL A 97 3.20 -47.19 8.85
CA VAL A 97 2.04 -48.09 8.84
C VAL A 97 2.35 -49.36 8.06
N PHE A 98 3.01 -49.26 6.90
CA PHE A 98 3.42 -50.41 6.11
C PHE A 98 4.37 -51.33 6.89
N GLY A 99 5.39 -50.76 7.54
CA GLY A 99 6.31 -51.50 8.41
C GLY A 99 5.57 -52.22 9.54
N LEU A 100 4.70 -51.52 10.27
CA LEU A 100 3.87 -52.13 11.32
C LEU A 100 2.97 -53.26 10.79
N THR A 101 2.47 -53.12 9.57
CA THR A 101 1.64 -54.14 8.91
C THR A 101 2.46 -55.38 8.56
N LEU A 102 3.69 -55.21 8.07
CA LEU A 102 4.61 -56.32 7.82
C LEU A 102 5.07 -57.02 9.10
N PHE A 103 5.14 -56.32 10.23
CA PHE A 103 5.44 -56.92 11.53
C PHE A 103 4.25 -57.66 12.17
N ASN A 104 3.06 -57.63 11.56
CA ASN A 104 1.90 -58.39 12.03
C ASN A 104 1.96 -59.85 11.53
N PRO A 105 2.12 -60.87 12.41
CA PRO A 105 2.22 -62.27 12.01
C PRO A 105 1.01 -62.79 11.22
N ALA A 106 -0.19 -62.26 11.50
CA ALA A 106 -1.41 -62.65 10.77
C ALA A 106 -1.37 -62.17 9.31
N PHE A 107 -0.85 -60.96 9.07
CA PHE A 107 -0.68 -60.41 7.74
C PHE A 107 0.40 -61.16 6.95
N VAL A 108 1.55 -61.46 7.58
CA VAL A 108 2.64 -62.22 6.94
C VAL A 108 2.15 -63.60 6.48
N ARG A 109 1.40 -64.32 7.33
CA ARG A 109 0.79 -65.61 6.97
C ARG A 109 -0.18 -65.50 5.80
N LEU A 110 -0.98 -64.43 5.75
CA LEU A 110 -1.91 -64.19 4.65
C LEU A 110 -1.15 -63.97 3.32
N VAL A 111 -0.08 -63.17 3.33
CA VAL A 111 0.77 -62.97 2.15
C VAL A 111 1.43 -64.29 1.72
N GLU A 112 1.94 -65.08 2.67
CA GLU A 112 2.54 -66.39 2.39
C GLU A 112 1.55 -67.34 1.71
N LEU A 113 0.29 -67.38 2.18
CA LEU A 113 -0.77 -68.17 1.56
C LEU A 113 -1.11 -67.69 0.15
N LEU A 114 -1.17 -66.38 -0.08
CA LEU A 114 -1.44 -65.81 -1.41
C LEU A 114 -0.33 -66.14 -2.41
N ILE A 115 0.94 -66.04 -2.02
CA ILE A 115 2.08 -66.40 -2.87
C ILE A 115 2.06 -67.90 -3.17
N LYS A 116 1.80 -68.74 -2.16
CA LYS A 116 1.74 -70.19 -2.35
C LYS A 116 0.61 -70.58 -3.29
N TYR A 117 -0.55 -69.94 -3.19
CA TYR A 117 -1.68 -70.18 -4.08
C TYR A 117 -1.40 -69.72 -5.51
N SER A 118 -0.76 -68.56 -5.72
CA SER A 118 -0.43 -68.08 -7.07
C SER A 118 0.60 -68.95 -7.77
N VAL A 119 1.62 -69.43 -7.05
CA VAL A 119 2.66 -70.33 -7.59
C VAL A 119 2.09 -71.70 -7.97
N PHE A 120 1.11 -72.20 -7.21
CA PHE A 120 0.48 -73.48 -7.50
C PHE A 120 -0.45 -73.44 -8.72
N ASN A 121 -0.99 -72.27 -9.07
CA ASN A 121 -1.93 -72.08 -10.17
C ASN A 121 -1.24 -71.75 -11.53
N ILE A 122 0.10 -71.76 -11.56
CA ILE A 122 0.94 -71.50 -12.75
C ILE A 122 1.64 -72.79 -13.24
N LYS A 123 1.44 -73.93 -12.58
CA LYS A 123 1.83 -75.27 -13.05
C LYS A 123 0.63 -76.06 -13.52
#